data_AF-A0A3L7SUU4-F1
#
_entry.id   AF-A0A3L7SUU4-F1
#
_cell.length_a   1.000
_cell.length_b   1.000
_cell.length_c   1.000
_cell.angle_alpha   90.00
_cell.angle_beta   90.00
_cell.angle_gamma   90.00
#
_symmetry.space_group_name_H-M   'P 1'
#
loop_
_entity.id
_entity.type
_entity.pdbx_description
1 polymer ?
#
loop_
_entity_poly.entity_id
_entity_poly.type
_entity_poly.pdbx_seq_one_letter_code
_entity_poly.pdbx_strand_id
1 'polypeptide(L)'
;DAGENSNRILSDRATAESLDKELKNLQKSVEARSMTANPSYRPGSPNAKGEIVLPAKDAHVTGVQLRYEPLPHKNTLGFWVRKEDTARWEFTIDKPGHYQLDILQGCGKGSGNAEVAFVVGDQELLWKVEDTGNFQNFVTRTPGKFKLEPGRHTLTVRPKTKPGVAVMDLREVKLIPVLAAN
;
A
#
# COMPACT_ATOMS: atom_id res chain seq x y z
N ASP A 1 5.35 25.08 7.57
CA ASP A 1 6.82 25.09 7.36
C ASP A 1 7.24 24.27 6.16
N ALA A 2 8.19 24.76 5.36
CA ALA A 2 8.76 23.98 4.25
C ALA A 2 9.58 22.76 4.74
N GLY A 3 10.04 22.79 5.99
CA GLY A 3 10.82 21.71 6.60
C GLY A 3 10.03 20.44 6.92
N GLU A 4 8.75 20.54 7.29
CA GLU A 4 7.95 19.39 7.76
C GLU A 4 7.63 18.37 6.66
N ASN A 5 7.62 18.80 5.38
CA ASN A 5 7.40 17.91 4.24
C ASN A 5 8.71 17.43 3.58
N SER A 6 9.87 17.79 4.13
CA SER A 6 11.18 17.40 3.59
C SER A 6 11.68 16.11 4.22
N ASN A 7 11.58 14.99 3.50
CA ASN A 7 12.29 13.77 3.89
C ASN A 7 13.77 13.90 3.52
N ARG A 8 14.62 13.99 4.54
CA ARG A 8 16.08 14.17 4.43
C ARG A 8 16.86 12.87 4.21
N ILE A 9 16.19 11.72 4.14
CA ILE A 9 16.86 10.41 4.03
C ILE A 9 17.79 10.30 2.82
N LEU A 10 17.49 11.04 1.73
CA LEU A 10 18.35 11.08 0.54
C LEU A 10 19.49 12.09 0.67
N SER A 11 19.26 13.26 1.29
CA SER A 11 20.29 14.31 1.43
C SER A 11 21.29 14.02 2.54
N ASP A 12 20.84 13.37 3.61
CA ASP A 12 21.61 13.16 4.84
C ASP A 12 21.77 11.67 5.15
N ARG A 13 21.98 10.86 4.10
CA ARG A 13 22.08 9.40 4.21
C ARG A 13 23.17 8.95 5.19
N ALA A 14 24.33 9.61 5.19
CA ALA A 14 25.43 9.29 6.11
C ALA A 14 25.02 9.47 7.59
N THR A 15 24.23 10.51 7.89
CA THR A 15 23.70 10.73 9.23
C THR A 15 22.75 9.61 9.63
N ALA A 16 21.84 9.22 8.74
CA ALA A 16 20.92 8.11 9.00
C ALA A 16 21.66 6.78 9.24
N GLU A 17 22.71 6.50 8.46
CA GLU A 17 23.56 5.32 8.63
C GLU A 17 24.34 5.35 9.97
N SER A 18 24.82 6.52 10.39
CA SER A 18 25.44 6.70 11.72
C SER A 18 24.46 6.41 12.85
N LEU A 19 23.26 6.98 12.77
CA LEU A 19 22.22 6.79 13.79
C LEU A 19 21.74 5.33 13.87
N ASP A 20 21.60 4.64 12.73
CA ASP A 20 21.29 3.21 12.70
C ASP A 20 22.39 2.37 13.38
N LYS A 21 23.66 2.71 13.15
CA LYS A 21 24.79 2.05 13.83
C LYS A 21 24.77 2.30 15.33
N GLU A 22 24.51 3.53 15.77
CA GLU A 22 24.38 3.88 17.20
C GLU A 22 23.22 3.13 17.86
N LEU A 23 22.05 3.08 17.21
CA LEU A 23 20.90 2.32 17.70
C LEU A 23 21.21 0.84 17.85
N LYS A 24 21.87 0.22 16.85
CA LYS A 24 22.29 -1.18 16.92
C LYS A 24 23.27 -1.45 18.04
N ASN A 25 24.19 -0.52 18.31
CA ASN A 25 25.12 -0.64 19.44
C ASN A 25 24.39 -0.57 20.78
N LEU A 26 23.46 0.37 20.93
CA LEU A 26 22.63 0.51 22.13
C LEU A 26 21.80 -0.75 22.39
N GLN A 27 21.13 -1.27 21.35
CA GLN A 27 20.35 -2.51 21.45
C GLN A 27 21.20 -3.67 21.93
N LYS A 28 22.45 -3.80 21.45
CA LYS A 28 23.39 -4.82 21.92
C LYS A 28 23.81 -4.60 23.37
N SER A 29 24.12 -3.37 23.78
CA SER A 29 24.62 -3.08 25.14
C SER A 29 23.59 -3.33 26.23
N VAL A 30 22.30 -3.27 25.89
CA VAL A 30 21.19 -3.54 26.84
C VAL A 30 20.56 -4.92 26.65
N GLU A 31 21.17 -5.77 25.81
CA GLU A 31 20.63 -7.10 25.46
C GLU A 31 19.15 -7.03 25.01
N ALA A 32 18.82 -6.01 24.20
CA ALA A 32 17.46 -5.75 23.77
C ALA A 32 16.90 -6.96 23.02
N ARG A 33 15.74 -7.44 23.48
CA ARG A 33 15.03 -8.52 22.80
C ARG A 33 14.45 -8.01 21.48
N SER A 34 14.66 -8.76 20.41
CA SER A 34 14.01 -8.48 19.13
C SER A 34 12.52 -8.76 19.20
N MET A 35 11.74 -7.93 18.51
CA MET A 35 10.32 -8.19 18.28
C MET A 35 10.18 -9.45 17.43
N THR A 36 9.41 -10.42 17.90
CA THR A 36 9.01 -11.59 17.12
C THR A 36 7.58 -11.42 16.62
N ALA A 37 7.31 -11.86 15.40
CA ALA A 37 5.94 -11.87 14.88
C ALA A 37 5.04 -12.73 15.76
N ASN A 38 3.84 -12.25 16.05
CA ASN A 38 2.83 -13.05 16.74
C ASN A 38 2.30 -14.14 15.77
N PRO A 39 2.52 -15.44 16.04
CA PRO A 39 2.11 -16.51 15.13
C PRO A 39 0.58 -16.59 14.97
N SER A 40 -0.18 -16.08 15.94
CA SER A 40 -1.64 -16.04 15.91
C SER A 40 -2.21 -14.81 15.22
N TYR A 41 -1.37 -13.84 14.82
CA TYR A 41 -1.83 -12.64 14.12
C TYR A 41 -2.27 -13.00 12.71
N ARG A 42 -3.52 -12.69 12.35
CA ARG A 42 -4.08 -12.91 11.01
C ARG A 42 -4.33 -11.57 10.32
N PRO A 43 -3.43 -11.09 9.46
CA PRO A 43 -3.60 -9.81 8.79
C PRO A 43 -4.73 -9.88 7.78
N GLY A 44 -5.42 -8.76 7.56
CA GLY A 44 -6.47 -8.63 6.53
C GLY A 44 -7.43 -9.82 6.49
N SER A 45 -7.96 -10.23 7.64
CA SER A 45 -8.83 -11.42 7.72
C SER A 45 -10.17 -11.16 7.00
N PRO A 46 -10.76 -12.17 6.34
CA PRO A 46 -12.04 -12.01 5.67
C PRO A 46 -13.16 -11.64 6.66
N ASN A 47 -14.07 -10.76 6.24
CA ASN A 47 -15.30 -10.47 6.99
C ASN A 47 -16.34 -11.59 6.82
N ALA A 48 -17.54 -11.42 7.39
CA ALA A 48 -18.63 -12.42 7.30
C ALA A 48 -19.06 -12.76 5.86
N LYS A 49 -18.77 -11.89 4.88
CA LYS A 49 -19.03 -12.10 3.45
C LYS A 49 -17.83 -12.67 2.70
N GLY A 50 -16.71 -12.90 3.37
CA GLY A 50 -15.44 -13.32 2.78
C GLY A 50 -14.65 -12.18 2.12
N GLU A 51 -15.09 -10.93 2.25
CA GLU A 51 -14.36 -9.77 1.72
C GLU A 51 -13.17 -9.44 2.61
N ILE A 52 -12.07 -9.05 1.99
CA ILE A 52 -10.86 -8.61 2.69
C ILE A 52 -10.68 -7.12 2.41
N VAL A 53 -10.72 -6.31 3.47
CA VAL A 53 -10.56 -4.85 3.41
C VAL A 53 -9.18 -4.47 3.90
N LEU A 54 -8.42 -3.76 3.06
CA LEU A 54 -7.03 -3.37 3.28
C LEU A 54 -6.95 -1.83 3.20
N PRO A 55 -7.20 -1.13 4.31
CA PRO A 55 -7.22 0.33 4.33
C PRO A 55 -5.79 0.90 4.29
N ALA A 56 -5.65 2.14 3.82
CA ALA A 56 -4.37 2.84 3.73
C ALA A 56 -3.57 2.87 5.04
N LYS A 57 -4.26 2.99 6.18
CA LYS A 57 -3.66 3.04 7.52
C LYS A 57 -2.89 1.78 7.92
N ASP A 58 -3.22 0.64 7.32
CA ASP A 58 -2.62 -0.66 7.62
C ASP A 58 -1.54 -1.04 6.60
N ALA A 59 -1.20 -0.12 5.68
CA ALA A 59 -0.19 -0.36 4.65
C ALA A 59 1.22 -0.29 5.22
N HIS A 60 2.07 -1.22 4.81
CA HIS A 60 3.50 -1.10 4.94
C HIS A 60 4.05 -0.34 3.74
N VAL A 61 4.51 0.88 3.97
CA VAL A 61 5.13 1.72 2.95
C VAL A 61 6.63 1.46 2.90
N THR A 62 7.16 1.28 1.69
CA THR A 62 8.61 1.32 1.41
C THR A 62 8.84 2.44 0.41
N GLY A 63 9.40 3.56 0.86
CA GLY A 63 9.57 4.73 0.01
C GLY A 63 10.15 5.94 0.74
N VAL A 64 10.32 7.03 -0.01
CA VAL A 64 10.86 8.30 0.50
C VAL A 64 9.76 9.32 0.76
N GLN A 65 8.73 9.39 -0.07
CA GLN A 65 7.70 10.44 0.00
C GLN A 65 6.31 9.90 0.31
N LEU A 66 5.96 8.73 -0.26
CA LEU A 66 4.71 8.04 0.01
C LEU A 66 4.51 7.89 1.51
N ARG A 67 3.30 8.20 1.98
CA ARG A 67 2.93 8.09 3.38
C ARG A 67 1.43 7.98 3.55
N TYR A 68 1.03 7.47 4.71
CA TYR A 68 -0.36 7.55 5.15
C TYR A 68 -0.68 8.98 5.64
N GLU A 69 -1.77 9.55 5.13
CA GLU A 69 -2.30 10.85 5.52
C GLU A 69 -3.54 10.67 6.42
N PRO A 70 -3.42 10.84 7.76
CA PRO A 70 -4.42 10.39 8.73
C PRO A 70 -5.64 11.30 8.87
N LEU A 71 -5.64 12.48 8.24
CA LEU A 71 -6.77 13.41 8.32
C LEU A 71 -8.05 12.72 7.80
N PRO A 72 -9.19 12.77 8.49
CA PRO A 72 -10.38 11.98 8.14
C PRO A 72 -10.87 12.16 6.70
N HIS A 73 -10.78 13.39 6.17
CA HIS A 73 -11.17 13.70 4.78
C HIS A 73 -10.16 13.20 3.73
N LYS A 74 -8.95 12.81 4.15
CA LYS A 74 -7.90 12.19 3.32
C LYS A 74 -7.84 10.68 3.53
N ASN A 75 -7.50 10.22 4.75
CA ASN A 75 -7.41 8.82 5.14
C ASN A 75 -6.83 7.94 4.02
N THR A 76 -5.69 8.32 3.46
CA THR A 76 -5.20 7.77 2.19
C THR A 76 -3.69 7.56 2.23
N LEU A 77 -3.20 6.65 1.39
CA LEU A 77 -1.83 6.74 0.94
C LEU A 77 -1.76 7.87 -0.08
N GLY A 78 -0.98 8.90 0.26
CA GLY A 78 -0.79 10.08 -0.57
C GLY A 78 0.66 10.51 -0.57
N PHE A 79 0.93 11.70 -1.10
CA PHE A 79 2.30 12.13 -1.46
C PHE A 79 3.06 11.09 -2.30
N TRP A 80 2.34 10.33 -3.13
CA TRP A 80 2.93 9.31 -3.99
C TRP A 80 3.59 9.96 -5.22
N VAL A 81 4.64 10.73 -4.99
CA VAL A 81 5.32 11.57 -6.00
C VAL A 81 6.58 10.91 -6.57
N ARG A 82 6.85 9.67 -6.19
CA ARG A 82 8.00 8.87 -6.65
C ARG A 82 7.51 7.50 -7.09
N LYS A 83 7.99 7.03 -8.24
CA LYS A 83 7.62 5.69 -8.75
C LYS A 83 8.35 4.56 -8.02
N GLU A 84 9.44 4.89 -7.32
CA GLU A 84 10.23 3.96 -6.52
C GLU A 84 9.55 3.64 -5.17
N ASP A 85 8.59 4.47 -4.76
CA ASP A 85 7.84 4.25 -3.53
C ASP A 85 6.73 3.23 -3.76
N THR A 86 6.56 2.30 -2.82
CA THR A 86 5.60 1.19 -2.89
C THR A 86 4.84 1.05 -1.58
N ALA A 87 3.67 0.43 -1.66
CA ALA A 87 2.88 0.05 -0.50
C ALA A 87 2.53 -1.44 -0.58
N ARG A 88 2.50 -2.12 0.57
CA ARG A 88 2.05 -3.50 0.65
C ARG A 88 1.17 -3.76 1.85
N TRP A 89 0.32 -4.75 1.73
CA TRP A 89 -0.51 -5.29 2.81
C TRP A 89 -0.32 -6.79 2.86
N GLU A 90 -0.25 -7.35 4.07
CA GLU A 90 -0.46 -8.77 4.25
C GLU A 90 -1.95 -9.04 4.46
N PHE A 91 -2.43 -10.20 4.01
CA PHE A 91 -3.81 -10.62 4.20
C PHE A 91 -3.93 -12.14 4.27
N THR A 92 -5.09 -12.64 4.70
CA THR A 92 -5.34 -14.07 4.84
C THR A 92 -6.54 -14.50 4.01
N ILE A 93 -6.38 -15.57 3.23
CA ILE A 93 -7.45 -16.21 2.45
C ILE A 93 -7.88 -17.49 3.14
N ASP A 94 -9.18 -17.65 3.37
CA ASP A 94 -9.76 -18.86 3.99
C ASP A 94 -10.27 -19.87 2.98
N LYS A 95 -10.77 -19.39 1.83
CA LYS A 95 -11.38 -20.22 0.79
C LYS A 95 -10.66 -19.95 -0.54
N PRO A 96 -10.28 -21.00 -1.30
CA PRO A 96 -9.73 -20.78 -2.63
C PRO A 96 -10.78 -20.14 -3.54
N GLY A 97 -10.34 -19.34 -4.52
CA GLY A 97 -11.25 -18.81 -5.52
C GLY A 97 -10.72 -17.61 -6.28
N HIS A 98 -11.59 -17.04 -7.12
CA HIS A 98 -11.32 -15.75 -7.76
C HIS A 98 -11.77 -14.62 -6.84
N TYR A 99 -10.91 -13.63 -6.68
CA TYR A 99 -11.15 -12.44 -5.88
C TYR A 99 -11.04 -11.21 -6.77
N GLN A 100 -12.12 -10.45 -6.91
CA GLN A 100 -12.10 -9.15 -7.55
C GLN A 100 -11.31 -8.17 -6.70
N LEU A 101 -10.40 -7.45 -7.34
CA LEU A 101 -9.69 -6.34 -6.75
C LEU A 101 -10.50 -5.07 -7.00
N ASP A 102 -10.99 -4.45 -5.94
CA ASP A 102 -11.52 -3.10 -5.94
C ASP A 102 -10.53 -2.16 -5.24
N ILE A 103 -10.36 -0.96 -5.77
CA ILE A 103 -9.53 0.09 -5.19
C ILE A 103 -10.33 1.37 -5.03
N LEU A 104 -10.16 2.06 -3.92
CA LEU A 104 -10.74 3.38 -3.69
C LEU A 104 -9.68 4.45 -4.03
N GLN A 105 -9.76 4.94 -5.27
CA GLN A 105 -8.74 5.76 -5.91
C GLN A 105 -9.17 7.23 -6.00
N GLY A 106 -8.29 8.15 -5.63
CA GLY A 106 -8.36 9.57 -5.95
C GLY A 106 -7.24 9.98 -6.91
N CYS A 107 -7.51 10.92 -7.81
CA CYS A 107 -6.51 11.46 -8.73
C CYS A 107 -6.84 12.91 -9.08
N GLY A 108 -5.86 13.80 -8.93
CA GLY A 108 -6.03 15.20 -9.31
C GLY A 108 -6.26 15.37 -10.81
N LYS A 109 -6.97 16.45 -11.16
CA LYS A 109 -7.22 16.86 -12.54
C LYS A 109 -5.92 16.92 -13.34
N GLY A 110 -5.89 16.26 -14.50
CA GLY A 110 -4.74 16.19 -15.40
C GLY A 110 -3.57 15.33 -14.90
N SER A 111 -3.71 14.62 -13.77
CA SER A 111 -2.63 13.79 -13.20
C SER A 111 -2.80 12.28 -13.44
N GLY A 112 -3.83 11.87 -14.19
CA GLY A 112 -4.07 10.46 -14.50
C GLY A 112 -3.01 9.86 -15.44
N ASN A 113 -3.28 8.64 -15.91
CA ASN A 113 -2.44 7.84 -16.80
C ASN A 113 -1.17 7.24 -16.18
N ALA A 114 -0.95 7.36 -14.87
CA ALA A 114 0.06 6.56 -14.20
C ALA A 114 -0.28 5.08 -14.34
N GLU A 115 0.68 4.26 -14.74
CA GLU A 115 0.55 2.81 -14.77
C GLU A 115 0.98 2.26 -13.41
N VAL A 116 0.14 1.44 -12.81
CA VAL A 116 0.35 0.86 -11.48
C VAL A 116 0.11 -0.64 -11.57
N ALA A 117 0.98 -1.42 -10.94
CA ALA A 117 0.82 -2.85 -10.81
C ALA A 117 0.38 -3.22 -9.40
N PHE A 118 -0.65 -4.06 -9.31
CA PHE A 118 -1.07 -4.78 -8.11
C PHE A 118 -0.57 -6.22 -8.21
N VAL A 119 0.21 -6.68 -7.24
CA VAL A 119 0.95 -7.95 -7.31
C VAL A 119 0.62 -8.82 -6.10
N VAL A 120 0.27 -10.08 -6.35
CA VAL A 120 0.12 -11.13 -5.33
C VAL A 120 0.80 -12.41 -5.83
N GLY A 121 1.89 -12.82 -5.16
CA GLY A 121 2.74 -13.90 -5.66
C GLY A 121 3.25 -13.57 -7.08
N ASP A 122 3.05 -14.50 -8.02
CA ASP A 122 3.45 -14.33 -9.42
C ASP A 122 2.37 -13.64 -10.29
N GLN A 123 1.21 -13.29 -9.73
CA GLN A 123 0.14 -12.62 -10.45
C GLN A 123 0.31 -11.10 -10.41
N GLU A 124 0.14 -10.44 -11.56
CA GLU A 124 0.17 -8.98 -11.69
C GLU A 124 -1.09 -8.50 -12.42
N LEU A 125 -1.79 -7.52 -11.83
CA LEU A 125 -2.85 -6.75 -12.47
C LEU A 125 -2.32 -5.35 -12.75
N LEU A 126 -2.30 -4.96 -14.03
CA LEU A 126 -1.94 -3.60 -14.44
C LEU A 126 -3.18 -2.72 -14.48
N TRP A 127 -3.05 -1.52 -13.92
CA TRP A 127 -4.07 -0.50 -13.90
C TRP A 127 -3.52 0.81 -14.40
N LYS A 128 -4.33 1.52 -15.18
CA LYS A 128 -4.04 2.88 -15.61
C LYS A 128 -4.89 3.84 -14.78
N VAL A 129 -4.24 4.64 -13.93
CA VAL A 129 -4.93 5.56 -13.01
C VAL A 129 -5.83 6.52 -13.79
N GLU A 130 -7.11 6.50 -13.45
CA GLU A 130 -8.09 7.42 -14.01
C GLU A 130 -8.14 8.75 -13.25
N ASP A 131 -8.27 9.86 -13.97
CA ASP A 131 -8.50 11.18 -13.39
C ASP A 131 -9.86 11.20 -12.65
N THR A 132 -9.89 11.68 -11.41
CA THR A 132 -11.13 11.85 -10.62
C THR A 132 -11.46 13.32 -10.35
N GLY A 133 -10.75 14.26 -10.99
CA GLY A 133 -10.91 15.71 -10.87
C GLY A 133 -10.26 16.32 -9.64
N ASN A 134 -10.10 15.56 -8.55
CA ASN A 134 -9.46 15.99 -7.31
C ASN A 134 -8.89 14.78 -6.56
N PHE A 135 -7.71 14.92 -5.94
CA PHE A 135 -7.07 13.86 -5.14
C PHE A 135 -7.97 13.30 -4.02
N GLN A 136 -8.87 14.11 -3.46
CA GLN A 136 -9.81 13.69 -2.42
C GLN A 136 -11.18 13.27 -2.96
N ASN A 137 -11.37 13.29 -4.29
CA ASN A 137 -12.56 12.71 -4.92
C ASN A 137 -12.31 11.22 -5.20
N PHE A 138 -12.64 10.38 -4.21
CA PHE A 138 -12.39 8.96 -4.28
C PHE A 138 -13.47 8.22 -5.06
N VAL A 139 -13.05 7.44 -6.05
CA VAL A 139 -13.92 6.62 -6.89
C VAL A 139 -13.44 5.17 -6.84
N THR A 140 -14.38 4.24 -6.66
CA THR A 140 -14.09 2.81 -6.73
C THR A 140 -13.74 2.42 -8.17
N ARG A 141 -12.60 1.76 -8.35
CA ARG A 141 -12.14 1.16 -9.61
C ARG A 141 -11.88 -0.32 -9.41
N THR A 142 -11.97 -1.08 -10.50
CA THR A 142 -11.82 -2.54 -10.47
C THR A 142 -10.74 -2.97 -11.46
N PRO A 143 -9.46 -3.02 -11.04
CA PRO A 143 -8.37 -3.40 -11.94
C PRO A 143 -8.46 -4.81 -12.52
N GLY A 144 -9.13 -5.74 -11.83
CA GLY A 144 -9.24 -7.12 -12.29
C GLY A 144 -9.51 -8.12 -11.17
N LYS A 145 -9.05 -9.35 -11.35
CA LYS A 145 -9.26 -10.47 -10.42
C LYS A 145 -7.96 -11.25 -10.21
N PHE A 146 -7.73 -11.69 -8.98
CA PHE A 146 -6.70 -12.68 -8.65
C PHE A 146 -7.33 -14.05 -8.44
N LYS A 147 -6.60 -15.13 -8.76
CA LYS A 147 -6.92 -16.48 -8.29
C LYS A 147 -6.08 -16.76 -7.05
N LEU A 148 -6.71 -16.97 -5.90
CA LEU A 148 -6.03 -17.08 -4.62
C LEU A 148 -6.34 -18.43 -3.95
N GLU A 149 -5.32 -18.99 -3.30
CA GLU A 149 -5.41 -20.21 -2.50
C GLU A 149 -5.45 -19.86 -1.00
N PRO A 150 -5.93 -20.76 -0.13
CA PRO A 150 -5.90 -20.54 1.32
C PRO A 150 -4.49 -20.26 1.85
N GLY A 151 -4.38 -19.34 2.79
CA GLY A 151 -3.12 -18.98 3.44
C GLY A 151 -2.87 -17.48 3.54
N ARG A 152 -1.68 -17.14 4.03
CA ARG A 152 -1.20 -15.75 4.11
C ARG A 152 -0.63 -15.32 2.77
N HIS A 153 -1.03 -14.13 2.32
CA HIS A 153 -0.58 -13.51 1.09
C HIS A 153 -0.09 -12.09 1.35
N THR A 154 0.62 -11.53 0.37
CA THR A 154 0.98 -10.11 0.34
C THR A 154 0.49 -9.49 -0.95
N LEU A 155 -0.27 -8.39 -0.86
CA LEU A 155 -0.60 -7.53 -2.00
C LEU A 155 0.37 -6.36 -2.01
N THR A 156 1.17 -6.25 -3.06
CA THR A 156 2.08 -5.13 -3.29
C THR A 156 1.57 -4.25 -4.40
N VAL A 157 1.59 -2.93 -4.19
CA VAL A 157 1.22 -1.92 -5.16
C VAL A 157 2.46 -1.13 -5.53
N ARG A 158 2.83 -1.17 -6.82
CA ARG A 158 4.04 -0.53 -7.34
C ARG A 158 3.72 0.31 -8.58
N PRO A 159 4.07 1.61 -8.60
CA PRO A 159 3.98 2.41 -9.80
C PRO A 159 5.00 1.92 -10.83
N LYS A 160 4.59 1.88 -12.10
CA LYS A 160 5.48 1.68 -13.25
C LYS A 160 5.86 3.03 -13.86
N THR A 161 4.91 3.97 -13.88
CA THR A 161 5.10 5.33 -14.39
C THR A 161 4.50 6.38 -13.45
N LYS A 162 4.88 7.65 -13.64
CA LYS A 162 4.33 8.81 -12.91
C LYS A 162 4.33 10.06 -13.82
N PRO A 163 3.46 10.12 -14.83
CA PRO A 163 3.43 11.24 -15.78
C PRO A 163 2.89 12.53 -15.15
N GLY A 164 1.96 12.42 -14.19
CA GLY A 164 1.38 13.55 -13.46
C GLY A 164 2.21 14.00 -12.26
N VAL A 165 1.64 14.89 -11.45
CA VAL A 165 2.31 15.41 -10.23
C VAL A 165 2.50 14.32 -9.18
N ALA A 166 1.53 13.40 -9.05
CA ALA A 166 1.57 12.21 -8.19
C ALA A 166 1.00 11.00 -8.94
N VAL A 167 1.22 9.79 -8.41
CA VAL A 167 0.70 8.53 -8.98
C VAL A 167 -0.83 8.47 -8.80
N MET A 168 -1.30 8.52 -7.55
CA MET A 168 -2.70 8.60 -7.12
C MET A 168 -2.76 8.77 -5.60
N ASP A 169 -3.94 9.09 -5.07
CA ASP A 169 -4.29 8.83 -3.68
C ASP A 169 -5.01 7.47 -3.59
N LEU A 170 -4.53 6.56 -2.75
CA LEU A 170 -5.10 5.23 -2.56
C LEU A 170 -5.59 5.05 -1.12
N ARG A 171 -6.92 5.07 -0.93
CA ARG A 171 -7.56 5.03 0.40
C ARG A 171 -7.80 3.60 0.89
N GLU A 172 -8.17 2.71 -0.01
CA GLU A 172 -8.55 1.33 0.32
C GLU A 172 -8.25 0.41 -0.86
N VAL A 173 -7.83 -0.80 -0.54
CA VAL A 173 -7.87 -1.95 -1.45
C VAL A 173 -8.83 -2.98 -0.86
N LYS A 174 -9.64 -3.62 -1.70
CA LYS A 174 -10.57 -4.67 -1.28
C LYS A 174 -10.47 -5.87 -2.21
N LEU A 175 -10.41 -7.06 -1.63
CA LEU A 175 -10.53 -8.32 -2.35
C LEU A 175 -11.90 -8.92 -2.05
N ILE A 176 -12.72 -9.04 -3.08
CA ILE A 176 -14.12 -9.49 -2.98
C ILE A 176 -14.23 -10.87 -3.64
N PRO A 177 -14.67 -11.92 -2.92
CA PRO A 177 -14.92 -13.23 -3.53
C PRO A 177 -15.89 -13.11 -4.70
N VAL A 178 -15.51 -13.67 -5.84
CA VAL A 178 -16.41 -13.81 -6.99
C VAL A 178 -17.16 -15.12 -6.82
N LEU A 179 -18.47 -15.05 -6.61
CA LEU A 179 -19.31 -16.24 -6.63
C LEU A 179 -19.19 -16.89 -8.02
N ALA A 180 -18.89 -18.18 -8.04
CA ALA A 180 -18.98 -18.94 -9.29
C ALA A 180 -20.42 -18.81 -9.82
N ALA A 181 -20.57 -18.46 -11.09
CA ALA A 181 -21.87 -18.57 -11.73
C ALA A 181 -22.26 -20.06 -11.72
N ASN A 182 -23.44 -20.36 -11.18
CA ASN A 182 -24.05 -21.68 -11.28
C ASN A 182 -24.42 -22.00 -12.74
#